data_AF-A0A9Q1CEN4-F1
#
_entry.id   AF-A0A9Q1CEN4-F1
#
_cell.length_a   1.000
_cell.length_b   1.000
_cell.length_c   1.000
_cell.angle_alpha   90.00
_cell.angle_beta   90.00
_cell.angle_gamma   90.00
#
_symmetry.space_group_name_H-M   'P 1'
#
loop_
_entity.id
_entity.type
_entity.pdbx_description
1 polymer ?
#
loop_
_entity_poly.entity_id
_entity_poly.type
_entity_poly.pdbx_seq_one_letter_code
_entity_poly.pdbx_strand_id
1 'polypeptide(L)'
;MCHLIRWHITNLQVPHTDYRPNINAYIKSKWQELWDSFPENKLYQVKPTVGTVGNAAPRKRRDDLVLIRAHIGHTYLTHAYLLHGDEKPYCIPCDCDVTVSHILIDCYEYSHIRQKYYTVPNLKTLFEHTDLSLILDFLKESNLYMKF
;
A
#
# COMPACT_ATOMS: atom_id res chain seq x y z
N MET A 1 26.79 -27.25 40.10
CA MET A 1 26.36 -26.26 41.11
C MET A 1 25.67 -25.12 40.37
N CYS A 2 24.35 -25.18 40.23
CA CYS A 2 23.56 -24.07 39.67
C CYS A 2 23.08 -23.19 40.82
N HIS A 3 23.61 -21.97 40.90
CA HIS A 3 23.07 -20.95 41.80
C HIS A 3 21.68 -20.55 41.29
N LEU A 4 20.66 -20.87 42.09
CA LEU A 4 19.30 -20.38 41.92
C LEU A 4 19.32 -18.86 42.06
N ILE A 5 19.13 -18.14 40.95
CA ILE A 5 18.88 -16.69 40.97
C ILE A 5 17.51 -16.51 41.64
N ARG A 6 17.55 -16.11 42.91
CA ARG A 6 16.37 -15.76 43.69
C ARG A 6 15.94 -14.36 43.27
N TRP A 7 14.97 -14.27 42.37
CA TRP A 7 14.34 -13.01 42.02
C TRP A 7 13.73 -12.40 43.28
N HIS A 8 14.31 -11.29 43.74
CA HIS A 8 13.78 -10.54 44.87
C HIS A 8 12.51 -9.84 44.39
N ILE A 9 11.35 -10.41 44.69
CA ILE A 9 10.06 -9.81 44.35
C ILE A 9 9.97 -8.50 45.14
N THR A 10 10.08 -7.38 44.43
CA THR A 10 9.92 -6.04 45.01
C THR A 10 8.45 -5.70 45.09
N ASN A 11 8.00 -5.16 46.22
CA ASN A 11 6.62 -4.64 46.39
C ASN A 11 6.39 -3.29 45.67
N LEU A 12 7.18 -3.01 44.63
CA LEU A 12 7.07 -1.81 43.81
C LEU A 12 5.81 -1.91 42.96
N GLN A 13 4.91 -0.95 43.12
CA GLN A 13 3.71 -0.82 42.29
C GLN A 13 4.15 -0.40 40.89
N VAL A 14 4.08 -1.33 39.94
CA VAL A 14 4.37 -1.06 38.54
C VAL A 14 3.20 -0.26 37.94
N PRO A 15 3.46 0.89 37.30
CA PRO A 15 2.42 1.63 36.60
C PRO A 15 1.72 0.77 35.55
N HIS A 16 0.38 0.78 35.52
CA HIS A 16 -0.39 0.06 34.50
C HIS A 16 -0.01 0.45 33.05
N THR A 17 0.57 1.64 32.86
CA THR A 17 1.05 2.15 31.59
C THR A 17 2.16 1.29 30.99
N ASP A 18 2.95 0.61 31.80
CA ASP A 18 4.10 -0.18 31.36
C ASP A 18 3.64 -1.43 30.58
N TYR A 19 2.40 -1.86 30.78
CA TYR A 19 1.78 -2.94 30.01
C TYR A 19 1.23 -2.49 28.65
N ARG A 20 1.01 -1.18 28.43
CA ARG A 20 0.40 -0.66 27.20
C ARG A 20 1.18 -1.06 25.93
N PRO A 21 2.52 -0.99 25.86
CA PRO A 21 3.26 -1.41 24.67
C PRO A 21 3.02 -2.88 24.32
N ASN A 22 3.02 -3.76 25.32
CA ASN A 22 2.79 -5.20 25.13
C ASN A 22 1.35 -5.49 24.67
N ILE A 23 0.37 -4.82 25.28
CA ILE A 23 -1.04 -4.94 24.88
C ILE A 23 -1.22 -4.45 23.43
N ASN A 24 -0.67 -3.29 23.09
CA ASN A 24 -0.76 -2.74 21.73
C ASN A 24 -0.04 -3.63 20.70
N ALA A 25 1.11 -4.22 21.05
CA ALA A 25 1.82 -5.15 20.20
C ALA A 25 1.00 -6.43 19.94
N TYR A 26 0.36 -6.98 20.98
CA TYR A 26 -0.53 -8.14 20.84
C TYR A 26 -1.78 -7.82 20.00
N ILE A 27 -2.43 -6.68 20.24
CA ILE A 27 -3.57 -6.25 19.43
C ILE A 27 -3.13 -6.11 17.96
N LYS A 28 -2.00 -5.44 17.71
CA LYS A 28 -1.44 -5.28 16.37
C LYS A 28 -1.14 -6.63 15.70
N SER A 29 -0.61 -7.61 16.44
CA SER A 29 -0.35 -8.94 15.89
C SER A 29 -1.66 -9.64 15.51
N LYS A 30 -2.73 -9.51 16.30
CA LYS A 30 -4.05 -10.04 15.95
C LYS A 30 -4.66 -9.38 14.72
N TRP A 31 -4.48 -8.07 14.57
CA TRP A 31 -4.87 -7.38 13.33
C TRP A 31 -4.06 -7.86 12.13
N GLN A 32 -2.76 -8.10 12.30
CA GLN A 32 -1.89 -8.62 11.23
C GLN A 32 -2.29 -10.05 10.84
N GLU A 33 -2.52 -10.95 11.81
CA GLU A 33 -3.01 -12.31 11.56
C GLU A 33 -4.33 -12.31 10.75
N LEU A 34 -5.27 -11.44 11.12
CA LEU A 34 -6.51 -11.27 10.35
C LEU A 34 -6.24 -10.72 8.96
N TRP A 35 -5.37 -9.71 8.82
CA TRP A 35 -5.05 -9.11 7.54
C TRP A 35 -4.40 -10.10 6.57
N ASP A 36 -3.48 -10.94 7.06
CA ASP A 36 -2.83 -12.00 6.29
C ASP A 36 -3.79 -13.11 5.85
N SER A 37 -4.96 -13.24 6.47
CA SER A 37 -6.00 -14.19 6.04
C SER A 37 -6.77 -13.76 4.78
N PHE A 38 -6.54 -12.54 4.28
CA PHE A 38 -7.18 -12.00 3.07
C PHE A 38 -6.16 -11.61 1.98
N PRO A 39 -5.35 -12.56 1.46
CA PRO A 39 -4.30 -12.28 0.49
C PRO A 39 -4.84 -11.73 -0.85
N GLU A 40 -6.06 -12.10 -1.21
CA GLU A 40 -6.74 -11.65 -2.45
C GLU A 40 -7.24 -10.19 -2.39
N ASN A 41 -7.12 -9.51 -1.25
CA ASN A 41 -7.53 -8.13 -1.13
C ASN A 41 -6.59 -7.21 -1.93
N LYS A 42 -7.14 -6.36 -2.82
CA LYS A 42 -6.38 -5.40 -3.63
C LYS A 42 -5.42 -4.54 -2.80
N LEU A 43 -5.84 -4.10 -1.61
CA LEU A 43 -5.00 -3.27 -0.75
C LEU A 43 -3.88 -4.07 -0.08
N TYR A 44 -4.05 -5.38 0.13
CA TYR A 44 -3.02 -6.25 0.70
C TYR A 44 -1.78 -6.30 -0.19
N GLN A 45 -1.97 -6.33 -1.52
CA GLN A 45 -0.89 -6.30 -2.51
C GLN A 45 -0.02 -5.04 -2.42
N VAL A 46 -0.59 -3.93 -1.95
CA VAL A 46 0.11 -2.64 -1.79
C VAL A 46 0.69 -2.51 -0.38
N LYS A 47 -0.08 -2.93 0.63
CA LYS A 47 0.26 -2.77 2.04
C LYS A 47 -0.06 -4.04 2.83
N PRO A 48 0.87 -5.01 2.85
CA PRO A 48 0.68 -6.25 3.61
C PRO A 48 0.88 -6.05 5.11
N THR A 49 1.53 -4.97 5.55
CA THR A 49 1.80 -4.72 6.97
C THR A 49 0.84 -3.69 7.56
N VAL A 50 0.15 -4.06 8.64
CA VAL A 50 -0.73 -3.17 9.41
C VAL A 50 0.11 -2.11 10.13
N GLY A 51 -0.26 -0.84 9.96
CA GLY A 51 0.45 0.29 10.57
C GLY A 51 0.18 1.62 9.87
N THR A 52 0.90 2.67 10.24
CA THR A 52 0.84 3.97 9.58
C THR A 52 1.61 3.93 8.26
N VAL A 53 1.07 4.57 7.22
CA VAL A 53 1.87 4.90 6.03
C VAL A 53 2.73 6.11 6.40
N GLY A 54 4.00 6.13 5.98
CA GLY A 54 4.94 7.19 6.33
C GLY A 54 4.40 8.60 6.05
N ASN A 55 4.83 9.57 6.87
CA ASN A 55 4.40 10.96 6.79
C ASN A 55 4.65 11.51 5.37
N ALA A 56 3.58 11.95 4.71
CA ALA A 56 3.68 12.62 3.43
C ALA A 56 4.34 14.00 3.61
N ALA A 57 5.43 14.24 2.90
CA ALA A 57 5.93 15.60 2.69
C ALA A 57 4.81 16.48 2.10
N PRO A 58 4.79 17.80 2.40
CA PRO A 58 3.77 18.69 1.87
C PRO A 58 3.79 18.69 0.33
N ARG A 59 2.68 18.29 -0.28
CA ARG A 59 2.45 18.30 -1.74
C ARG A 59 1.16 19.04 -2.06
N LYS A 60 0.91 19.25 -3.35
CA LYS A 60 -0.39 19.78 -3.79
C LYS A 60 -1.47 18.76 -3.45
N ARG A 61 -2.62 19.23 -2.95
CA ARG A 61 -3.78 18.39 -2.60
C ARG A 61 -4.16 17.40 -3.72
N ARG A 62 -4.08 17.81 -4.98
CA ARG A 62 -4.41 16.94 -6.13
C ARG A 62 -3.44 15.77 -6.26
N ASP A 63 -2.15 15.99 -6.04
CA ASP A 63 -1.14 14.93 -6.09
C ASP A 63 -1.38 13.88 -5.01
N ASP A 64 -1.73 14.31 -3.79
CA ASP A 64 -2.07 13.39 -2.71
C ASP A 64 -3.31 12.56 -3.03
N LEU A 65 -4.34 13.16 -3.64
CA LEU A 65 -5.53 12.42 -4.07
C LEU A 65 -5.20 11.37 -5.13
N VAL A 66 -4.38 11.73 -6.12
CA VAL A 66 -3.93 10.82 -7.18
C VAL A 66 -3.15 9.64 -6.58
N LEU A 67 -2.21 9.92 -5.67
CA LEU A 67 -1.40 8.88 -5.00
C LEU A 67 -2.25 7.99 -4.10
N ILE A 68 -3.19 8.55 -3.32
CA ILE A 68 -4.10 7.75 -2.49
C ILE A 68 -4.94 6.82 -3.37
N ARG A 69 -5.50 7.33 -4.48
CA ARG A 69 -6.31 6.53 -5.40
C ARG A 69 -5.49 5.45 -6.11
N ALA A 70 -4.25 5.76 -6.49
CA ALA A 70 -3.29 4.78 -6.98
C ALA A 70 -3.02 3.69 -5.93
N HIS A 71 -2.84 4.08 -4.68
CA HIS A 71 -2.51 3.17 -3.58
C HIS A 71 -3.68 2.25 -3.19
N ILE A 72 -4.92 2.72 -3.23
CA ILE A 72 -6.11 1.90 -2.92
C ILE A 72 -6.69 1.18 -4.14
N GLY A 73 -6.25 1.51 -5.35
CA GLY A 73 -6.75 0.92 -6.58
C GLY A 73 -8.11 1.45 -7.06
N HIS A 74 -8.59 2.59 -6.54
CA HIS A 74 -9.90 3.19 -6.87
C HIS A 74 -9.75 4.39 -7.79
N THR A 75 -9.50 4.13 -9.07
CA THR A 75 -9.36 5.17 -10.11
C THR A 75 -10.57 5.19 -11.02
N TYR A 76 -10.81 6.30 -11.72
CA TYR A 76 -11.88 6.38 -12.71
C TYR A 76 -11.75 5.25 -13.75
N LEU A 77 -10.52 5.00 -14.23
CA LEU A 77 -10.21 3.97 -15.21
C LEU A 77 -10.63 2.56 -14.80
N THR A 78 -10.60 2.25 -13.51
CA THR A 78 -10.76 0.87 -13.00
C THR A 78 -12.05 0.67 -12.23
N HIS A 79 -12.81 1.73 -11.95
CA HIS A 79 -14.03 1.66 -11.14
C HIS A 79 -15.26 2.33 -11.77
N ALA A 80 -15.11 3.18 -12.80
CA ALA A 80 -16.26 3.85 -13.42
C ALA A 80 -17.29 2.85 -13.99
N TYR A 81 -16.83 1.72 -14.56
CA TYR A 81 -17.71 0.70 -15.10
C TYR A 81 -18.70 0.14 -14.07
N LEU A 82 -18.31 0.04 -12.79
CA LEU A 82 -19.20 -0.41 -11.71
C LEU A 82 -20.32 0.59 -11.43
N LEU A 83 -20.05 1.89 -11.60
CA LEU A 83 -21.04 2.94 -11.38
C LEU A 83 -22.02 3.06 -12.54
N HIS A 84 -21.54 2.80 -13.75
CA HIS A 84 -22.35 2.88 -14.98
C HIS A 84 -23.04 1.56 -15.35
N GLY A 85 -22.60 0.44 -14.78
CA GLY A 85 -23.05 -0.89 -15.18
C GLY A 85 -22.46 -1.33 -16.52
N ASP A 86 -21.35 -0.71 -16.94
CA ASP A 86 -20.65 -1.04 -18.18
C ASP A 86 -19.79 -2.30 -18.01
N GLU A 87 -19.26 -2.81 -19.12
CA GLU A 87 -18.28 -3.87 -19.10
C GLU A 87 -16.97 -3.43 -18.45
N LYS A 88 -16.28 -4.40 -17.83
CA LYS A 88 -15.00 -4.15 -17.17
C LYS A 88 -13.97 -3.68 -18.21
N PRO A 89 -13.18 -2.63 -17.89
CA PRO A 89 -12.16 -2.13 -18.79
C PRO A 89 -11.12 -3.22 -19.07
N TYR A 90 -10.84 -3.45 -20.35
CA TYR A 90 -9.96 -4.50 -20.84
C TYR A 90 -8.77 -3.93 -21.61
N CYS A 91 -7.57 -4.42 -21.32
CA CYS A 91 -6.34 -4.02 -22.00
C CYS A 91 -6.06 -4.96 -23.16
N ILE A 92 -6.34 -4.51 -24.39
CA ILE A 92 -6.15 -5.33 -25.60
C ILE A 92 -4.68 -5.76 -25.79
N PRO A 93 -3.66 -4.89 -25.64
CA PRO A 93 -2.27 -5.31 -25.83
C PRO A 93 -1.78 -6.36 -24.83
N CYS A 94 -2.40 -6.44 -23.65
CA CYS A 94 -1.97 -7.31 -22.56
C CYS A 94 -2.94 -8.46 -22.27
N ASP A 95 -4.03 -8.56 -23.04
CA ASP A 95 -5.05 -9.60 -22.95
C ASP A 95 -5.59 -9.83 -21.51
N CYS A 96 -5.77 -8.75 -20.75
CA CYS A 96 -6.23 -8.83 -19.36
C CYS A 96 -7.03 -7.61 -18.91
N ASP A 97 -7.74 -7.77 -17.80
CA ASP A 97 -8.50 -6.69 -17.17
C ASP A 97 -7.60 -5.56 -16.69
N VAL A 98 -8.03 -4.31 -16.93
CA VAL A 98 -7.31 -3.13 -16.47
C VAL A 98 -7.45 -3.01 -14.95
N THR A 99 -6.31 -3.08 -14.26
CA THR A 99 -6.19 -2.79 -12.82
C THR A 99 -5.12 -1.71 -12.59
N VAL A 100 -5.08 -1.13 -11.39
CA VAL A 100 -4.01 -0.18 -11.06
C VAL A 100 -2.64 -0.87 -11.01
N SER A 101 -2.56 -2.12 -10.51
CA SER A 101 -1.33 -2.92 -10.58
C SER A 101 -0.88 -3.09 -12.03
N HIS A 102 -1.82 -3.46 -12.91
CA HIS A 102 -1.54 -3.60 -14.33
C HIS A 102 -0.96 -2.31 -14.91
N ILE A 103 -1.61 -1.15 -14.73
CA ILE A 103 -1.14 0.13 -15.28
C ILE A 103 0.25 0.51 -14.75
N LEU A 104 0.46 0.38 -13.43
CA LEU A 104 1.67 0.85 -12.76
C LEU A 104 2.85 -0.12 -12.83
N ILE A 105 2.64 -1.41 -13.08
CA ILE A 105 3.70 -2.43 -13.02
C ILE A 105 3.85 -3.19 -14.34
N ASP A 106 2.75 -3.73 -14.87
CA ASP A 106 2.81 -4.81 -15.87
C ASP A 106 2.50 -4.35 -17.31
N CYS A 107 1.73 -3.27 -17.48
CA CYS A 107 1.14 -2.90 -18.77
C CYS A 107 2.23 -2.62 -19.81
N TYR A 108 2.17 -3.35 -20.92
CA TYR A 108 3.08 -3.23 -22.05
C TYR A 108 2.98 -1.85 -22.72
N GLU A 109 1.74 -1.37 -22.92
CA GLU A 109 1.44 -0.07 -23.52
C GLU A 109 2.21 1.07 -22.83
N TYR A 110 2.24 1.04 -21.49
CA TYR A 110 2.89 2.07 -20.68
C TYR A 110 4.36 1.75 -20.35
N SER A 111 4.91 0.62 -20.80
CA SER A 111 6.25 0.17 -20.39
C SER A 111 7.35 1.17 -20.77
N HIS A 112 7.29 1.72 -21.98
CA HIS A 112 8.29 2.66 -22.50
C HIS A 112 8.30 3.99 -21.75
N ILE A 113 7.16 4.45 -21.22
CA ILE A 113 7.08 5.64 -20.37
C ILE A 113 7.52 5.29 -18.96
N ARG A 114 6.99 4.19 -18.40
CA ARG A 114 7.28 3.74 -17.03
C ARG A 114 8.77 3.58 -16.77
N GLN A 115 9.50 2.95 -17.70
CA GLN A 115 10.94 2.71 -17.59
C GLN A 115 11.78 3.99 -17.49
N LYS A 116 11.27 5.15 -17.90
CA LYS A 116 11.96 6.45 -17.71
C LYS A 116 11.95 6.91 -16.25
N TYR A 117 10.96 6.47 -15.47
CA TYR A 117 10.71 6.94 -14.10
C TYR A 117 11.09 5.89 -13.06
N TYR A 118 10.69 4.63 -13.26
CA TYR A 118 10.96 3.56 -12.32
C TYR A 118 10.85 2.18 -12.97
N THR A 119 11.47 1.18 -12.34
CA THR A 119 11.32 -0.23 -12.69
C THR A 119 11.33 -1.03 -11.39
N VAL A 120 10.17 -1.57 -11.03
CA VAL A 120 9.96 -2.28 -9.78
C VAL A 120 9.05 -3.50 -10.02
N PRO A 121 9.22 -4.58 -9.25
CA PRO A 121 8.52 -5.84 -9.52
C PRO A 121 7.05 -5.86 -9.05
N ASN A 122 6.65 -4.98 -8.14
CA ASN A 122 5.28 -4.96 -7.60
C ASN A 122 4.91 -3.60 -6.95
N LEU A 123 3.62 -3.40 -6.70
CA LEU A 123 3.08 -2.18 -6.09
C LEU A 123 3.68 -1.89 -4.70
N LYS A 124 3.91 -2.90 -3.87
CA LYS A 124 4.54 -2.70 -2.56
C LYS A 124 5.90 -2.01 -2.70
N THR A 125 6.77 -2.56 -3.53
CA THR A 125 8.10 -1.96 -3.78
C THR A 125 8.00 -0.57 -4.40
N LEU A 126 7.01 -0.33 -5.25
CA LEU A 126 6.75 0.99 -5.83
C LEU A 126 6.47 2.03 -4.73
N PHE A 127 5.53 1.77 -3.83
CA PHE A 127 5.12 2.75 -2.82
C PHE A 127 6.05 2.83 -1.60
N GLU A 128 6.82 1.78 -1.30
CA GLU A 128 7.76 1.78 -0.17
C GLU A 128 9.14 2.34 -0.53
N HIS A 129 9.65 2.09 -1.75
CA HIS A 129 11.05 2.33 -2.11
C HIS A 129 11.24 3.29 -3.30
N THR A 130 10.16 3.82 -3.88
CA THR A 130 10.25 4.79 -4.98
C THR A 130 9.77 6.15 -4.49
N ASP A 131 10.42 7.22 -4.96
CA ASP A 131 9.94 8.58 -4.72
C ASP A 131 8.57 8.77 -5.39
N LEU A 132 7.59 9.24 -4.61
CA LEU A 132 6.21 9.45 -5.07
C LEU A 132 6.12 10.48 -6.21
N SER A 133 7.10 11.37 -6.35
CA SER A 133 7.20 12.30 -7.48
C SER A 133 7.38 11.57 -8.82
N LEU A 134 8.15 10.49 -8.86
CA LEU A 134 8.35 9.68 -10.06
C LEU A 134 7.05 8.98 -10.51
N ILE A 135 6.23 8.55 -9.56
CA ILE A 135 4.90 7.99 -9.85
C ILE A 135 4.01 9.08 -10.46
N LEU A 136 4.02 10.28 -9.88
CA LEU A 136 3.23 11.41 -10.38
C LEU A 136 3.67 11.84 -11.78
N ASP A 137 4.97 11.89 -12.05
CA ASP A 137 5.50 12.32 -13.34
C ASP A 137 5.23 11.28 -14.43
N PHE A 138 5.34 9.98 -14.11
CA PHE A 138 4.83 8.91 -14.97
C PHE A 138 3.34 9.10 -15.31
N LEU A 139 2.49 9.36 -14.31
CA LEU A 139 1.05 9.53 -14.53
C LEU A 139 0.72 10.78 -15.37
N LYS A 140 1.55 11.82 -15.29
CA LYS A 140 1.42 13.02 -16.13
C LYS A 140 1.83 12.71 -17.57
N GLU A 141 3.01 12.11 -17.80
CA GLU A 141 3.50 11.81 -19.15
C GLU A 141 2.60 10.78 -19.87
N SER A 142 2.07 9.80 -19.15
CA SER A 142 1.12 8.82 -19.69
C SER A 142 -0.30 9.35 -19.90
N ASN A 143 -0.59 10.61 -19.56
CA ASN A 143 -1.92 11.23 -19.62
C ASN A 143 -2.99 10.52 -18.75
N LEU A 144 -2.56 9.91 -17.65
CA LEU A 144 -3.43 9.20 -16.71
C LEU A 144 -3.76 10.01 -15.44
N TYR A 145 -3.01 11.09 -15.18
CA TYR A 145 -3.11 11.90 -13.96
C TYR A 145 -4.53 12.39 -13.61
N MET A 146 -5.35 12.73 -14.60
CA MET A 146 -6.74 13.17 -14.33
C MET A 146 -7.72 12.01 -14.14
N LYS A 147 -7.35 10.81 -14.58
CA LYS A 147 -8.17 9.60 -14.49
C LYS A 147 -7.85 8.78 -13.22
N PHE A 148 -6.71 9.07 -12.59
CA PHE A 148 -6.43 8.69 -11.21
C PHE A 148 -7.08 9.73 -10.28
#